data_AF-A0A7C5GHF7-F1
#
_entry.id   AF-A0A7C5GHF7-F1
#
_cell.length_a   1.000
_cell.length_b   1.000
_cell.length_c   1.000
_cell.angle_alpha   90.00
_cell.angle_beta   90.00
_cell.angle_gamma   90.00
#
_symmetry.space_group_name_H-M   'P 1'
#
loop_
_entity.id
_entity.type
_entity.pdbx_description
1 polymer ?
#
loop_
_entity_poly.entity_id
_entity_poly.type
_entity_poly.pdbx_seq_one_letter_code
_entity_poly.pdbx_strand_id
1 'polypeptide(L)'
;MTDRYLSLELSPLEFRILLGSVRVYAETAFPRGCVDCQLAAREALLQAASDMEAAYQNDGQGRIRLNRRLRPLCRYAVEQFPAEGLEERLARASLLATLTLKRRRESA
;
A
#
# COMPACT_ATOMS: atom_id res chain seq x y z
N MET A 1 3.35 23.14 6.90
CA MET A 1 4.17 21.94 6.56
C MET A 1 3.27 20.88 5.94
N THR A 2 3.52 20.48 4.69
CA THR A 2 2.73 19.43 4.03
C THR A 2 3.16 18.09 4.60
N ASP A 3 2.27 17.44 5.36
CA ASP A 3 2.51 16.08 5.86
C ASP A 3 2.94 15.16 4.69
N ARG A 4 4.05 14.45 4.85
CA ARG A 4 4.62 13.61 3.77
C ARG A 4 3.99 12.22 3.73
N TYR A 5 3.27 11.86 4.80
CA TYR A 5 2.71 10.54 5.00
C TYR A 5 1.19 10.59 5.04
N LEU A 6 0.56 9.43 4.87
CA LEU A 6 -0.85 9.17 5.04
C LEU A 6 -0.97 8.10 6.10
N SER A 7 -1.66 8.40 7.19
CA SER A 7 -2.03 7.39 8.17
C SER A 7 -3.24 6.62 7.62
N LEU A 8 -3.14 5.30 7.59
CA LEU A 8 -4.20 4.39 7.18
C LEU A 8 -4.57 3.51 8.36
N GLU A 9 -5.85 3.42 8.67
CA GLU A 9 -6.39 2.44 9.60
C GLU A 9 -6.91 1.27 8.77
N LEU A 10 -6.30 0.10 8.91
CA LEU A 10 -6.58 -1.07 8.11
C LEU A 10 -6.89 -2.25 9.02
N SER A 11 -7.93 -3.01 8.67
CA SER A 11 -8.16 -4.33 9.23
C SER A 11 -7.01 -5.29 8.85
N PRO A 12 -6.83 -6.41 9.58
CA PRO A 12 -5.80 -7.41 9.24
C PRO A 12 -5.91 -7.92 7.81
N LEU A 13 -7.14 -8.07 7.30
CA LEU A 13 -7.38 -8.52 5.93
C LEU A 13 -6.96 -7.47 4.90
N GLU A 14 -7.33 -6.20 5.11
CA GLU A 14 -6.94 -5.10 4.22
C GLU A 14 -5.42 -4.91 4.23
N PHE A 15 -4.79 -5.00 5.40
CA PHE A 15 -3.34 -4.93 5.53
C PHE A 15 -2.65 -6.06 4.76
N ARG A 16 -3.11 -7.30 4.91
CA ARG A 16 -2.61 -8.47 4.17
C ARG A 16 -2.75 -8.28 2.65
N ILE A 17 -3.90 -7.80 2.18
CA ILE A 17 -4.15 -7.52 0.76
C ILE A 17 -3.20 -6.42 0.28
N LEU A 18 -3.08 -5.29 0.99
CA LEU A 18 -2.18 -4.20 0.62
C LEU A 18 -0.73 -4.67 0.49
N LEU A 19 -0.23 -5.37 1.52
CA LEU A 19 1.15 -5.82 1.59
C LEU A 19 1.46 -6.83 0.48
N GLY A 20 0.58 -7.82 0.30
CA GLY A 20 0.69 -8.81 -0.76
C GLY A 20 0.66 -8.16 -2.15
N SER A 21 -0.27 -7.23 -2.36
CA SER A 21 -0.40 -6.48 -3.61
C SER A 21 0.88 -5.72 -3.95
N VAL A 22 1.44 -4.95 -2.99
CA VAL A 22 2.64 -4.14 -3.22
C VAL A 22 3.85 -5.02 -3.52
N ARG A 23 4.01 -6.14 -2.80
CA ARG A 23 5.11 -7.09 -3.04
C ARG A 23 5.01 -7.70 -4.44
N VAL A 24 3.85 -8.24 -4.80
CA VAL A 24 3.62 -8.83 -6.13
C VAL A 24 3.80 -7.78 -7.23
N TYR A 25 3.27 -6.58 -7.04
CA TYR A 25 3.44 -5.48 -8.00
C TYR A 25 4.91 -5.10 -8.19
N ALA A 26 5.68 -4.96 -7.11
CA ALA A 26 7.11 -4.62 -7.21
C ALA A 26 7.90 -5.66 -8.01
N GLU A 27 7.59 -6.94 -7.85
CA GLU A 27 8.28 -8.02 -8.57
C GLU A 27 7.85 -8.15 -10.04
N THR A 28 6.57 -7.90 -10.32
CA THR A 28 5.99 -8.03 -11.67
C THR A 28 6.26 -6.81 -12.53
N ALA A 29 6.17 -5.60 -11.98
CA ALA A 29 6.43 -4.36 -12.70
C ALA A 29 7.93 -4.11 -12.91
N PHE A 30 8.78 -4.66 -12.03
CA PHE A 30 10.23 -4.48 -12.05
C PHE A 30 10.97 -5.82 -11.88
N PRO A 31 10.92 -6.72 -12.89
CA PRO A 31 11.57 -8.02 -12.82
C PRO A 31 13.10 -7.93 -12.67
N ARG A 32 13.72 -9.05 -12.27
CA ARG A 32 15.19 -9.14 -12.20
C ARG A 32 15.78 -8.95 -13.60
N GLY A 33 16.84 -8.15 -13.71
CA GLY A 33 17.47 -7.82 -15.00
C GLY A 33 16.93 -6.56 -15.68
N CYS A 34 16.01 -5.84 -15.04
CA CYS A 34 15.65 -4.48 -15.42
C CYS A 34 16.83 -3.50 -15.25
N VAL A 35 16.70 -2.32 -15.86
CA VAL A 35 17.69 -1.24 -15.72
C VAL A 35 17.79 -0.74 -14.28
N ASP A 36 18.94 -0.18 -13.89
CA ASP A 36 19.25 0.22 -12.51
C ASP A 36 18.18 1.10 -11.86
N CYS A 37 17.58 2.03 -12.62
CA CYS A 37 16.53 2.91 -12.10
C CYS A 37 15.23 2.16 -11.74
N GLN A 38 14.91 1.08 -12.47
CA GLN A 38 13.77 0.21 -12.18
C GLN A 38 14.06 -0.71 -10.99
N LEU A 39 15.31 -1.18 -10.84
CA LEU A 39 15.73 -1.94 -9.67
C LEU A 39 15.65 -1.10 -8.39
N ALA A 40 16.09 0.16 -8.44
CA ALA A 40 15.95 1.09 -7.32
C ALA A 40 14.47 1.35 -6.96
N ALA A 41 13.58 1.44 -7.95
CA ALA A 41 12.14 1.59 -7.72
C ALA A 41 11.54 0.33 -7.06
N ARG A 42 11.97 -0.86 -7.47
CA ARG A 42 11.60 -2.13 -6.83
C ARG A 42 12.03 -2.15 -5.37
N GLU A 43 13.30 -1.86 -5.09
CA GLU A 43 13.85 -1.86 -3.74
C GLU A 43 13.12 -0.86 -2.84
N ALA A 44 12.81 0.33 -3.35
CA ALA A 44 12.04 1.33 -2.60
C ALA A 44 10.62 0.85 -2.25
N LEU A 45 9.94 0.14 -3.17
CA LEU A 45 8.61 -0.42 -2.90
C LEU A 45 8.66 -1.59 -1.90
N LEU A 46 9.64 -2.47 -2.02
CA LEU A 46 9.83 -3.59 -1.10
C LEU A 46 10.23 -3.11 0.29
N GLN A 47 11.10 -2.10 0.38
CA GLN A 47 11.45 -1.49 1.65
C GLN A 47 10.23 -0.83 2.30
N ALA A 48 9.43 -0.08 1.53
CA ALA A 48 8.20 0.49 2.05
C ALA A 48 7.22 -0.58 2.56
N ALA A 49 7.12 -1.73 1.87
CA ALA A 49 6.33 -2.86 2.33
C ALA A 49 6.85 -3.42 3.67
N SER A 50 8.16 -3.61 3.80
CA SER A 50 8.76 -4.05 5.07
C SER A 50 8.56 -3.04 6.21
N ASP A 51 8.69 -1.74 5.94
CA ASP A 51 8.43 -0.69 6.93
C ASP A 51 6.96 -0.69 7.39
N MET A 52 6.02 -0.90 6.46
CA MET A 52 4.60 -1.04 6.77
C MET A 52 4.31 -2.26 7.64
N GLU A 53 4.95 -3.40 7.36
CA GLU A 53 4.84 -4.63 8.16
C GLU A 53 5.41 -4.46 9.56
N ALA A 54 6.59 -3.88 9.69
CA ALA A 54 7.19 -3.58 10.99
C ALA A 54 6.30 -2.60 11.79
N ALA A 55 5.78 -1.54 11.16
CA ALA A 55 4.90 -0.59 11.83
C ALA A 55 3.61 -1.27 12.31
N TYR A 56 2.98 -2.08 11.47
CA TYR A 56 1.74 -2.80 11.80
C TYR A 56 1.93 -3.76 12.98
N GLN A 57 3.06 -4.48 13.02
CA GLN A 57 3.38 -5.42 14.10
C GLN A 57 3.68 -4.72 15.43
N ASN A 58 4.33 -3.55 15.40
CA ASN A 58 4.74 -2.84 16.61
C ASN A 58 3.63 -1.97 17.22
N ASP A 59 2.78 -1.33 16.41
CA ASP A 59 1.74 -0.42 16.92
C ASP A 59 0.49 -1.17 17.43
N GLY A 60 0.26 -2.42 17.01
CA GLY A 60 -0.86 -3.26 17.48
C GLY A 60 -2.28 -2.74 17.18
N GLN A 61 -2.41 -1.53 16.63
CA GLN A 61 -3.67 -0.81 16.43
C GLN A 61 -4.15 -0.77 14.96
N GLY A 62 -3.55 -1.56 14.07
CA GLY A 62 -3.96 -1.57 12.66
C GLY A 62 -3.65 -0.27 11.91
N ARG A 63 -2.73 0.56 12.43
CA ARG A 63 -2.34 1.84 11.83
C ARG A 63 -1.02 1.68 11.08
N ILE A 64 -1.00 2.12 9.83
CA ILE A 64 0.23 2.19 9.03
C ILE A 64 0.44 3.60 8.48
N ARG A 65 1.71 3.96 8.27
CA ARG A 65 2.09 5.22 7.63
C ARG A 65 2.59 4.97 6.22
N LEU A 66 1.84 5.45 5.24
CA LEU A 66 2.19 5.33 3.83
C LEU A 66 2.73 6.66 3.29
N ASN A 67 3.88 6.65 2.62
CA ASN A 67 4.36 7.84 1.92
C ASN A 67 3.38 8.25 0.82
N ARG A 68 2.97 9.52 0.77
CA ARG A 68 1.99 10.02 -0.20
C ARG A 68 2.42 9.83 -1.66
N ARG A 69 3.72 9.76 -1.93
CA ARG A 69 4.26 9.49 -3.28
C ARG A 69 4.06 8.04 -3.72
N LEU A 70 3.97 7.11 -2.77
CA LEU A 70 3.76 5.68 -3.05
C LEU A 70 2.28 5.33 -3.17
N ARG A 71 1.39 6.18 -2.67
CA ARG A 71 -0.07 5.96 -2.71
C ARG A 71 -0.61 5.57 -4.10
N PRO A 72 -0.25 6.23 -5.22
CA PRO A 72 -0.73 5.81 -6.54
C PRO A 72 -0.29 4.40 -6.92
N LEU A 73 0.95 4.03 -6.58
CA LEU A 73 1.49 2.70 -6.85
C LEU A 73 0.81 1.64 -5.98
N CYS A 74 0.59 1.92 -4.70
CA CYS A 74 -0.17 1.03 -3.82
C CYS A 74 -1.61 0.84 -4.30
N ARG A 75 -2.28 1.91 -4.74
CA ARG A 75 -3.63 1.82 -5.31
C ARG A 75 -3.63 0.91 -6.53
N TYR A 76 -2.72 1.14 -7.46
CA TYR A 76 -2.60 0.33 -8.68
C TYR A 76 -2.29 -1.13 -8.36
N ALA A 77 -1.37 -1.39 -7.42
CA ALA A 77 -1.05 -2.74 -6.96
C ALA A 77 -2.30 -3.47 -6.45
N VAL A 78 -3.11 -2.81 -5.62
CA VAL A 78 -4.37 -3.36 -5.09
C VAL A 78 -5.42 -3.54 -6.19
N GLU A 79 -5.47 -2.62 -7.17
CA GLU A 79 -6.35 -2.75 -8.34
C GLU A 79 -6.04 -4.02 -9.15
N GLN A 80 -4.76 -4.40 -9.27
CA GLN A 80 -4.34 -5.59 -10.03
C GLN A 80 -4.37 -6.89 -9.21
N PHE A 81 -4.50 -6.81 -7.89
CA PHE A 81 -4.48 -7.98 -7.03
C PHE A 81 -5.81 -8.76 -7.13
N PRO A 82 -5.77 -10.06 -7.44
CA PRO A 82 -6.98 -10.88 -7.53
C PRO A 82 -7.63 -11.01 -6.14
N ALA A 83 -8.97 -10.97 -6.11
CA ALA A 83 -9.76 -11.20 -4.91
C ALA A 83 -10.72 -12.37 -5.19
N GLU A 84 -10.47 -13.51 -4.58
CA GLU A 84 -11.14 -14.77 -4.92
C GLU A 84 -12.42 -14.97 -4.08
N GLY A 85 -12.47 -14.39 -2.88
CA GLY A 85 -13.61 -14.45 -1.95
C GLY A 85 -14.51 -13.20 -1.91
N LEU A 86 -15.68 -13.30 -1.27
CA LEU A 86 -16.52 -12.12 -0.98
C LEU A 86 -15.83 -11.16 -0.01
N GLU A 87 -15.27 -11.68 1.08
CA GLU A 87 -14.56 -10.88 2.09
C GLU A 87 -13.37 -10.14 1.48
N GLU A 88 -12.57 -10.81 0.65
CA GLU A 88 -11.43 -10.20 -0.03
C GLU A 88 -11.86 -9.11 -1.00
N ARG A 89 -12.97 -9.31 -1.73
CA ARG A 89 -13.53 -8.28 -2.62
C ARG A 89 -14.00 -7.06 -1.83
N LEU A 90 -14.66 -7.24 -0.69
CA LEU A 90 -15.10 -6.15 0.18
C LEU A 90 -13.91 -5.41 0.79
N ALA A 91 -12.93 -6.13 1.34
CA ALA A 91 -11.71 -5.54 1.88
C ALA A 91 -10.92 -4.78 0.81
N ARG A 92 -10.79 -5.35 -0.40
CA ARG A 92 -10.17 -4.66 -1.53
C ARG A 92 -10.93 -3.38 -1.91
N ALA A 93 -12.26 -3.43 -1.98
CA ALA A 93 -13.07 -2.25 -2.28
C ALA A 93 -12.92 -1.15 -1.22
N SER A 94 -12.94 -1.52 0.06
CA SER A 94 -12.68 -0.62 1.19
C SER A 94 -11.29 0.02 1.10
N LEU A 95 -10.26 -0.81 0.89
CA LEU A 95 -8.88 -0.36 0.73
C LEU A 95 -8.71 0.61 -0.46
N LEU A 96 -9.34 0.31 -1.59
CA LEU A 96 -9.33 1.19 -2.76
C LEU A 96 -10.03 2.53 -2.50
N ALA A 97 -11.14 2.53 -1.76
CA ALA A 97 -11.80 3.76 -1.33
C ALA A 97 -10.84 4.61 -0.48
N THR A 98 -10.19 4.00 0.52
CA THR A 98 -9.22 4.66 1.39
C THR A 98 -8.02 5.23 0.61
N LEU A 99 -7.49 4.47 -0.36
CA LEU A 99 -6.39 4.91 -1.24
C LEU A 99 -6.84 5.90 -2.32
N THR A 100 -8.14 6.10 -2.55
CA THR A 100 -8.68 7.01 -3.57
C THR A 100 -9.19 8.34 -2.98
N LEU A 101 -9.58 8.36 -1.70
CA LEU A 101 -10.08 9.58 -1.05
C LEU A 101 -9.10 10.76 -1.19
N LYS A 102 -9.50 11.76 -1.99
CA LYS A 102 -8.95 13.12 -1.98
C LYS A 102 -9.24 13.66 -0.59
N ARG A 103 -8.24 14.23 0.09
CA ARG A 103 -8.39 14.88 1.40
C ARG A 103 -9.79 15.52 1.53
N ARG A 104 -10.61 15.08 2.49
CA ARG A 104 -11.52 16.04 3.10
C ARG A 104 -10.59 17.08 3.72
N ARG A 105 -10.65 18.33 3.26
CA ARG A 105 -10.05 19.43 4.00
C ARG A 105 -10.67 19.35 5.39
N GLU A 106 -9.89 18.98 6.39
CA GLU A 106 -10.18 19.40 7.75
C GLU A 106 -10.05 20.92 7.72
N SER A 107 -11.19 21.58 7.50
CA SER A 107 -11.34 23.00 7.78
C SER A 107 -11.41 23.10 9.31
N ALA A 108 -10.30 23.49 9.92
CA ALA A 108 -10.27 24.12 11.23
C ALA A 108 -9.94 25.60 11.01
#